data_AF-A0A6I6E610-F1
#
_entry.id   AF-A0A6I6E610-F1
#
_cell.length_a   1.000
_cell.length_b   1.000
_cell.length_c   1.000
_cell.angle_alpha   90.00
_cell.angle_beta   90.00
_cell.angle_gamma   90.00
#
_symmetry.space_group_name_H-M   'P 1'
#
loop_
_entity.id
_entity.type
_entity.pdbx_description
1 polymer ?
#
loop_
_entity_poly.entity_id
_entity_poly.type
_entity_poly.pdbx_seq_one_letter_code
_entity_poly.pdbx_strand_id
1 'polypeptide(L)'
;MTDTTHRPIGIARTLRTIAIVTGVVSLVAGLVILVWPLKSALVITVLIAIYAMVAGVIDIALATVSRGLNGWLRAGLALLGVLFVVASIVAFANLPSTTVLLAVVVSTFLGIAWILDGLLSLLALGGPKDPFTPVRRSRGWTIAFAIVSILAGVVVLLSPLFTALWLWLFIGASLLVFGVIQIVRAATLER
;
A
#
# COMPACT_ATOMS: atom_id res chain seq x y z
N MET A 1 29.03 -8.02 40.42
CA MET A 1 28.97 -8.16 38.95
C MET A 1 27.98 -7.11 38.46
N THR A 2 28.50 -5.96 38.05
CA THR A 2 27.72 -4.75 37.77
C THR A 2 27.21 -4.77 36.34
N ASP A 3 25.90 -4.64 36.22
CA ASP A 3 25.15 -4.45 34.99
C ASP A 3 25.52 -3.12 34.32
N THR A 4 26.21 -3.18 33.18
CA THR A 4 26.56 -2.04 32.34
C THR A 4 25.44 -1.80 31.33
N THR A 5 24.38 -1.13 31.77
CA THR A 5 23.35 -0.57 30.88
C THR A 5 23.89 0.64 30.11
N HIS A 6 24.81 0.40 29.16
CA HIS A 6 25.12 1.37 28.12
C HIS A 6 23.92 1.51 27.19
N ARG A 7 22.97 2.41 27.52
CA ARG A 7 21.98 2.86 26.54
C ARG A 7 22.69 3.81 25.56
N PRO A 8 22.86 3.44 24.28
CA PRO A 8 23.57 4.28 23.33
C PRO A 8 22.73 5.52 23.05
N ILE A 9 23.24 6.66 23.51
CA ILE A 9 22.67 8.02 23.40
C ILE A 9 22.28 8.38 21.93
N GLY A 10 22.81 7.65 20.95
CA GLY A 10 22.50 7.80 19.53
C GLY A 10 21.12 7.26 19.09
N ILE A 11 20.60 6.19 19.70
CA ILE A 11 19.36 5.56 19.21
C ILE A 11 18.15 6.48 19.43
N ALA A 12 18.01 7.06 20.63
CA ALA A 12 16.90 7.97 20.94
C ALA A 12 16.89 9.22 20.04
N ARG A 13 18.07 9.78 19.74
CA ARG A 13 18.22 10.92 18.84
C ARG A 13 17.84 10.57 17.40
N THR A 14 18.32 9.43 16.89
CA THR A 14 17.96 8.95 15.55
C THR A 14 16.47 8.66 15.43
N LEU A 15 15.87 8.00 16.43
CA LEU A 15 14.43 7.74 16.46
C LEU A 15 13.61 9.03 16.46
N ARG A 16 14.03 10.04 17.22
CA ARG A 16 13.39 11.36 17.23
C ARG A 16 13.49 12.04 15.86
N THR A 17 14.67 12.09 15.25
CA THR A 17 14.86 12.73 13.94
C THR A 17 14.01 12.04 12.88
N ILE A 18 13.99 10.71 12.84
CA ILE A 18 13.16 9.94 11.90
C ILE A 18 11.68 10.22 12.15
N ALA A 19 11.22 10.27 13.42
CA ALA A 19 9.83 10.56 13.74
C ALA A 19 9.40 11.97 13.32
N ILE A 20 10.24 13.00 13.52
CA ILE A 20 9.95 14.37 13.08
C ILE A 20 9.87 14.43 11.55
N VAL A 21 10.89 13.90 10.86
CA VAL A 21 10.95 13.94 9.39
C VAL A 21 9.77 13.19 8.78
N THR A 22 9.52 11.95 9.22
CA THR A 22 8.38 11.17 8.73
C THR A 22 7.04 11.82 9.09
N GLY A 23 6.92 12.43 10.27
CA GLY A 23 5.71 13.14 10.69
C GLY A 23 5.40 14.36 9.81
N VAL A 24 6.40 15.19 9.54
CA VAL A 24 6.26 16.36 8.64
C VAL A 24 5.92 15.92 7.22
N VAL A 25 6.63 14.93 6.68
CA VAL A 25 6.34 14.39 5.35
C VAL A 25 4.90 13.84 5.27
N SER A 26 4.46 13.09 6.28
CA SER A 26 3.10 12.55 6.34
C SER A 26 2.04 13.66 6.41
N LEU A 27 2.27 14.70 7.22
CA LEU A 27 1.37 15.86 7.31
C LEU A 27 1.22 16.55 5.95
N VAL A 28 2.34 16.85 5.29
CA VAL A 28 2.32 17.54 3.99
C VAL A 28 1.62 16.67 2.95
N ALA A 29 1.94 15.37 2.88
CA ALA A 29 1.30 14.45 1.96
C ALA A 29 -0.21 14.34 2.21
N GLY A 30 -0.63 14.20 3.47
CA GLY A 30 -2.04 14.16 3.85
C GLY A 30 -2.80 15.42 3.47
N LEU A 31 -2.20 16.59 3.71
CA LEU A 31 -2.79 17.87 3.34
C LEU A 31 -2.94 18.03 1.82
N VAL A 32 -1.90 17.67 1.05
CA VAL A 32 -1.94 17.73 -0.41
C VAL A 32 -3.05 16.83 -0.98
N ILE A 33 -3.24 15.62 -0.41
CA ILE A 33 -4.30 14.70 -0.83
C ILE A 33 -5.69 15.29 -0.56
N LEU A 34 -5.90 15.85 0.63
CA LEU A 34 -7.23 16.37 1.02
C LEU A 34 -7.60 17.67 0.30
N VAL A 35 -6.63 18.55 0.05
CA VAL A 35 -6.86 19.82 -0.65
C VAL A 35 -6.99 19.59 -2.17
N TRP A 36 -6.18 18.69 -2.74
CA TRP A 36 -6.18 18.38 -4.18
C TRP A 36 -6.20 16.87 -4.45
N PRO A 37 -7.35 16.20 -4.25
CA PRO A 37 -7.45 14.75 -4.41
C PRO A 37 -7.15 14.28 -5.84
N LEU A 38 -7.65 15.00 -6.86
CA LEU A 38 -7.40 14.62 -8.26
C LEU A 38 -5.94 14.85 -8.66
N LYS A 39 -5.33 15.98 -8.26
CA LYS A 39 -3.93 16.28 -8.63
C LYS A 39 -2.95 15.35 -7.93
N SER A 40 -3.20 15.03 -6.66
CA SER A 40 -2.38 14.05 -5.94
C SER A 40 -2.43 12.66 -6.57
N ALA A 41 -3.62 12.18 -6.99
CA ALA A 41 -3.75 10.92 -7.70
C ALA A 41 -3.02 10.91 -9.07
N LEU A 42 -3.03 12.04 -9.80
CA LEU A 42 -2.26 12.21 -11.03
C LEU A 42 -0.75 12.09 -10.79
N VAL A 43 -0.23 12.70 -9.73
CA VAL A 43 1.20 12.60 -9.37
C VAL A 43 1.59 11.15 -9.12
N ILE A 44 0.76 10.39 -8.39
CA ILE A 44 1.02 8.96 -8.16
C ILE A 44 0.97 8.17 -9.47
N THR A 45 0.04 8.48 -10.37
CA THR A 45 -0.04 7.85 -11.68
C THR A 45 1.24 8.09 -12.49
N VAL A 46 1.77 9.31 -12.47
CA VAL A 46 3.06 9.64 -13.11
C VAL A 46 4.19 8.80 -12.50
N LEU A 47 4.27 8.70 -11.17
CA LEU A 47 5.30 7.89 -10.50
C LEU A 47 5.21 6.41 -10.89
N ILE A 48 3.99 5.86 -10.95
CA ILE A 48 3.75 4.47 -11.39
C ILE A 48 4.17 4.29 -12.85
N ALA A 49 3.85 5.24 -13.74
CA ALA A 49 4.24 5.17 -15.14
C ALA A 49 5.77 5.27 -15.34
N ILE A 50 6.45 6.11 -14.56
CA ILE A 50 7.93 6.17 -14.56
C ILE A 50 8.51 4.83 -14.10
N TYR A 51 8.00 4.27 -12.99
CA TYR A 51 8.43 2.98 -12.49
C TYR A 51 8.24 1.88 -13.54
N ALA A 52 7.04 1.79 -14.14
CA ALA A 52 6.73 0.80 -15.16
C ALA A 52 7.64 0.95 -16.39
N MET A 53 7.98 2.18 -16.80
CA MET A 53 8.92 2.42 -17.89
C MET A 53 10.31 1.86 -17.56
N VAL A 54 10.84 2.18 -16.38
CA VAL A 54 12.16 1.72 -15.94
C VAL A 54 12.19 0.20 -15.79
N ALA A 55 11.19 -0.37 -15.13
CA ALA A 55 11.05 -1.82 -14.97
C ALA A 55 10.97 -2.52 -16.32
N GLY A 56 10.19 -1.99 -17.27
CA GLY A 56 10.05 -2.58 -18.59
C GLY A 56 11.36 -2.60 -19.39
N VAL A 57 12.14 -1.51 -19.33
CA VAL A 57 13.47 -1.46 -19.94
C VAL A 57 14.42 -2.47 -19.29
N ILE A 58 14.40 -2.60 -17.96
CA ILE A 58 15.21 -3.57 -17.23
C ILE A 58 14.83 -5.00 -17.63
N ASP A 59 13.53 -5.34 -17.70
CA ASP A 59 13.07 -6.68 -18.05
C ASP A 59 13.48 -7.08 -19.48
N ILE A 60 13.39 -6.15 -20.44
CA ILE A 60 13.90 -6.36 -21.81
C ILE A 60 15.41 -6.59 -21.79
N ALA A 61 16.16 -5.77 -21.05
CA ALA A 61 17.61 -5.91 -20.94
C ALA A 61 17.98 -7.27 -20.34
N LEU A 62 17.31 -7.70 -19.27
CA LEU A 62 17.52 -9.00 -18.64
C LEU A 62 17.23 -10.13 -19.63
N ALA A 63 16.12 -10.08 -20.36
CA ALA A 63 15.77 -11.11 -21.36
C ALA A 63 16.85 -11.32 -22.43
N THR A 64 17.55 -10.25 -22.83
CA THR A 64 18.63 -10.31 -23.83
C THR A 64 19.97 -10.80 -23.26
N VAL A 65 20.34 -10.34 -22.06
CA VAL A 65 21.66 -10.60 -21.46
C VAL A 65 21.71 -11.97 -20.78
N SER A 66 20.59 -12.45 -20.24
CA SER A 66 20.58 -13.62 -19.37
C SER A 66 20.66 -14.95 -20.14
N ARG A 67 21.89 -15.45 -20.36
CA ARG A 67 22.14 -16.72 -21.07
C ARG A 67 21.82 -17.98 -20.27
N GLY A 68 21.65 -17.87 -18.95
CA GLY A 68 21.36 -19.00 -18.04
C GLY A 68 19.88 -19.25 -17.75
N LEU A 69 18.96 -18.39 -18.23
CA LEU A 69 17.52 -18.63 -18.06
C LEU A 69 16.97 -19.54 -19.15
N ASN A 70 15.98 -20.36 -18.79
CA ASN A 70 15.24 -21.16 -19.76
C ASN A 70 14.54 -20.24 -20.78
N GLY A 71 14.33 -20.75 -22.00
CA GLY A 71 13.78 -19.94 -23.11
C GLY A 71 12.42 -19.31 -22.78
N TRP A 72 11.59 -20.01 -22.00
CA TRP A 72 10.28 -19.53 -21.56
C TRP A 72 10.37 -18.31 -20.65
N LEU A 73 11.22 -18.31 -19.62
CA LEU A 73 11.36 -17.15 -18.73
C LEU A 73 11.93 -15.95 -19.49
N ARG A 74 12.87 -16.17 -20.42
CA ARG A 74 13.40 -15.09 -21.26
C ARG A 74 12.32 -14.45 -22.12
N ALA A 75 11.49 -15.28 -22.76
CA ALA A 75 10.36 -14.80 -23.54
C ALA A 75 9.33 -14.05 -22.67
N GLY A 76 9.04 -14.58 -21.48
CA GLY A 76 8.16 -13.94 -20.50
C GLY A 76 8.66 -12.56 -20.05
N LEU A 77 9.95 -12.44 -19.73
CA LEU A 77 10.58 -11.16 -19.38
C LEU A 77 10.56 -10.17 -20.55
N ALA A 78 10.89 -10.61 -21.76
CA ALA A 78 10.83 -9.76 -22.94
C ALA A 78 9.41 -9.23 -23.19
N LEU A 79 8.42 -10.12 -23.12
CA LEU A 79 7.02 -9.76 -23.33
C LEU A 79 6.51 -8.82 -22.24
N LEU A 80 6.78 -9.12 -20.97
CA LEU A 80 6.39 -8.30 -19.83
C LEU A 80 7.05 -6.91 -19.91
N GLY A 81 8.33 -6.87 -20.27
CA GLY A 81 9.05 -5.62 -20.40
C GLY A 81 8.52 -4.73 -21.53
N VAL A 82 8.21 -5.32 -22.70
CA VAL A 82 7.54 -4.61 -23.79
C VAL A 82 6.17 -4.10 -23.35
N LEU A 83 5.38 -4.93 -22.66
CA LEU A 83 4.06 -4.55 -22.16
C LEU A 83 4.14 -3.35 -21.19
N PHE A 84 5.12 -3.35 -20.29
CA PHE A 84 5.35 -2.27 -19.33
C PHE A 84 5.78 -0.96 -20.01
N VAL A 85 6.67 -1.04 -21.01
CA VAL A 85 7.07 0.14 -21.80
C VAL A 85 5.86 0.72 -22.54
N VAL A 86 5.10 -0.13 -23.23
CA VAL A 86 3.89 0.31 -23.96
C VAL A 86 2.85 0.89 -23.02
N ALA A 87 2.56 0.23 -21.90
CA ALA A 87 1.61 0.70 -20.90
C ALA A 87 2.02 2.07 -20.34
N SER A 88 3.31 2.30 -20.12
CA SER A 88 3.84 3.58 -19.65
C SER A 88 3.71 4.69 -20.69
N ILE A 89 3.99 4.39 -21.96
CA ILE A 89 3.79 5.35 -23.06
C ILE A 89 2.32 5.74 -23.16
N VAL A 90 1.41 4.77 -23.10
CA VAL A 90 -0.04 5.01 -23.08
C VAL A 90 -0.45 5.83 -21.85
N ALA A 91 0.14 5.55 -20.69
CA ALA A 91 -0.10 6.30 -19.46
C ALA A 91 0.26 7.77 -19.60
N PHE A 92 1.42 8.09 -20.17
CA PHE A 92 1.82 9.47 -20.41
C PHE A 92 1.01 10.15 -21.50
N ALA A 93 0.53 9.41 -22.49
CA ALA A 93 -0.32 9.94 -23.56
C ALA A 93 -1.69 10.42 -23.05
N ASN A 94 -2.24 9.78 -22.01
CA ASN A 94 -3.51 10.19 -21.40
C ASN A 94 -3.53 9.99 -19.89
N LEU A 95 -2.78 10.83 -19.18
CA LEU A 95 -2.66 10.78 -17.72
C LEU A 95 -4.01 10.75 -16.98
N PRO A 96 -5.00 11.62 -17.29
CA PRO A 96 -6.28 11.60 -16.57
C PRO A 96 -7.02 10.26 -16.71
N SER A 97 -7.09 9.70 -17.93
CA SER A 97 -7.77 8.43 -18.16
C SER A 97 -7.05 7.27 -17.49
N THR A 98 -5.71 7.29 -17.49
CA THR A 98 -4.91 6.27 -16.81
C THR A 98 -5.03 6.37 -15.29
N THR A 99 -5.13 7.57 -14.72
CA THR A 99 -5.41 7.74 -13.28
C THR A 99 -6.74 7.11 -12.90
N VAL A 100 -7.78 7.34 -13.69
CA VAL A 100 -9.10 6.72 -13.49
C VAL A 100 -9.01 5.21 -13.61
N LEU A 101 -8.32 4.69 -14.63
CA LEU A 101 -8.12 3.25 -14.82
C LEU A 101 -7.39 2.62 -13.62
N LEU A 102 -6.27 3.20 -13.18
CA LEU A 102 -5.52 2.71 -12.03
C LEU A 102 -6.36 2.77 -10.74
N ALA A 103 -7.15 3.83 -10.55
CA ALA A 103 -8.06 3.93 -9.42
C ALA A 103 -9.11 2.81 -9.44
N VAL A 104 -9.70 2.49 -10.59
CA VAL A 104 -10.65 1.37 -10.74
C VAL A 104 -9.97 0.03 -10.48
N VAL A 105 -8.81 -0.19 -11.09
CA VAL A 105 -8.05 -1.43 -10.95
C VAL A 105 -7.70 -1.66 -9.47
N VAL A 106 -7.03 -0.70 -8.84
CA VAL A 106 -6.60 -0.81 -7.43
C VAL A 106 -7.78 -0.99 -6.49
N SER A 107 -8.84 -0.21 -6.64
CA SER A 107 -10.03 -0.37 -5.79
C SER A 107 -10.70 -1.72 -6.01
N THR A 108 -10.79 -2.21 -7.24
CA THR A 108 -11.38 -3.53 -7.53
C THR A 108 -10.58 -4.65 -6.87
N PHE A 109 -9.25 -4.63 -6.98
CA PHE A 109 -8.38 -5.59 -6.27
C PHE A 109 -8.57 -5.51 -4.75
N LEU A 110 -8.69 -4.31 -4.20
CA LEU A 110 -8.93 -4.12 -2.77
C LEU A 110 -10.31 -4.64 -2.33
N GLY A 111 -11.35 -4.43 -3.15
CA GLY A 111 -12.69 -4.96 -2.91
C GLY A 111 -12.70 -6.49 -2.89
N ILE A 112 -12.00 -7.12 -3.84
CA ILE A 112 -11.79 -8.58 -3.85
C ILE A 112 -11.06 -9.02 -2.59
N ALA A 113 -9.97 -8.33 -2.21
CA ALA A 113 -9.20 -8.66 -1.01
C ALA A 113 -10.06 -8.62 0.25
N TRP A 114 -10.91 -7.61 0.43
CA TRP A 114 -11.82 -7.53 1.58
C TRP A 114 -12.90 -8.61 1.60
N ILE A 115 -13.40 -9.04 0.44
CA ILE A 115 -14.31 -10.19 0.38
C ILE A 115 -13.57 -11.46 0.81
N LEU A 116 -12.36 -11.66 0.28
CA LEU A 116 -11.53 -12.82 0.62
C LEU A 116 -11.16 -12.84 2.11
N ASP A 117 -10.73 -11.73 2.68
CA ASP A 117 -10.42 -11.62 4.12
C ASP A 117 -11.64 -11.93 4.98
N GLY A 118 -12.81 -11.42 4.59
CA GLY A 118 -14.06 -11.72 5.26
C GLY A 118 -14.42 -13.21 5.19
N LEU A 119 -14.32 -13.81 4.00
CA LEU A 119 -14.57 -15.24 3.79
C LEU A 119 -13.58 -16.11 4.58
N LEU A 120 -12.28 -15.83 4.47
CA LEU A 120 -11.22 -16.54 5.18
C LEU A 120 -11.38 -16.43 6.71
N SER A 121 -11.84 -15.28 7.20
CA SER A 121 -12.11 -15.09 8.64
C SER A 121 -13.28 -15.96 9.15
N LEU A 122 -14.29 -16.23 8.32
CA LEU A 122 -15.37 -17.17 8.66
C LEU A 122 -14.89 -18.62 8.61
N LEU A 123 -14.09 -18.98 7.60
CA LEU A 123 -13.53 -20.33 7.48
C LEU A 123 -12.63 -20.67 8.68
N ALA A 124 -11.89 -19.68 9.18
CA ALA A 124 -11.06 -19.83 10.38
C ALA A 124 -11.86 -20.11 11.68
N LEU A 125 -13.17 -19.83 11.72
CA LEU A 125 -14.01 -20.16 12.89
C LEU A 125 -14.27 -21.66 13.08
N GLY A 126 -14.11 -22.43 12.00
CA GLY A 126 -14.25 -23.90 11.98
C GLY A 126 -12.92 -24.65 12.11
N GLY A 127 -11.80 -23.93 12.18
CA GLY A 127 -10.46 -24.52 12.28
C GLY A 127 -10.21 -25.23 13.62
N PRO A 128 -9.31 -26.22 13.67
CA PRO A 128 -8.87 -26.85 14.91
C PRO A 128 -8.36 -25.80 15.91
N LYS A 129 -8.59 -26.04 17.21
CA LYS A 129 -8.04 -25.18 18.25
C LYS A 129 -6.55 -25.42 18.36
N ASP A 130 -5.75 -24.53 17.78
CA ASP A 130 -4.30 -24.58 17.86
C ASP A 130 -3.85 -24.40 19.33
N PRO A 131 -3.11 -25.37 19.92
CA PRO A 131 -2.64 -25.27 21.30
C PRO A 131 -1.64 -24.12 21.56
N PHE A 132 -1.04 -23.58 20.49
CA PHE A 132 0.10 -22.65 20.56
C PHE A 132 -0.25 -21.18 20.28
N THR A 133 -1.49 -20.85 19.92
CA THR A 133 -1.96 -19.47 19.71
C THR A 133 -3.12 -19.15 20.69
N PRO A 134 -2.82 -18.63 21.90
CA PRO A 134 -3.83 -18.37 22.93
C PRO A 134 -4.76 -17.17 22.62
N VAL A 135 -4.69 -16.59 21.43
CA VAL A 135 -5.54 -15.45 21.04
C VAL A 135 -6.95 -15.94 20.75
N ARG A 136 -7.78 -15.98 21.80
CA ARG A 136 -9.23 -16.13 21.67
C ARG A 136 -9.82 -14.88 21.04
N ARG A 137 -9.83 -14.80 19.70
CA ARG A 137 -10.63 -13.80 19.00
C ARG A 137 -12.10 -14.14 19.26
N SER A 138 -12.85 -13.22 19.86
CA SER A 138 -14.24 -13.47 20.23
C SER A 138 -15.03 -13.85 18.97
N ARG A 139 -15.75 -14.97 19.03
CA ARG A 139 -16.46 -15.55 17.89
C ARG A 139 -17.40 -14.53 17.23
N GLY A 140 -18.11 -13.76 18.05
CA GLY A 140 -19.01 -12.69 17.59
C GLY A 140 -18.29 -11.55 16.88
N TRP A 141 -17.09 -11.16 17.33
CA TRP A 141 -16.32 -10.11 16.66
C TRP A 141 -15.80 -10.56 15.30
N THR A 142 -15.36 -11.81 15.18
CA THR A 142 -14.94 -12.37 13.89
C THR A 142 -16.11 -12.42 12.91
N ILE A 143 -17.30 -12.84 13.33
CA ILE A 143 -18.50 -12.85 12.48
C ILE A 143 -18.87 -11.42 12.06
N ALA A 144 -18.89 -10.48 13.00
CA ALA A 144 -19.20 -9.08 12.69
C ALA A 144 -18.19 -8.50 11.68
N PHE A 145 -16.88 -8.71 11.90
CA PHE A 145 -15.83 -8.30 10.98
C PHE A 145 -16.01 -8.91 9.59
N ALA A 146 -16.30 -10.21 9.51
CA ALA A 146 -16.50 -10.90 8.24
C ALA A 146 -17.64 -10.29 7.43
N ILE A 147 -18.78 -10.04 8.08
CA ILE A 147 -19.95 -9.44 7.44
C ILE A 147 -19.60 -8.05 6.91
N VAL A 148 -18.99 -7.20 7.76
CA VAL A 148 -18.59 -5.85 7.36
C VAL A 148 -17.59 -5.89 6.22
N SER A 149 -16.59 -6.77 6.27
CA SER A 149 -15.54 -6.90 5.24
C SER A 149 -16.12 -7.34 3.90
N ILE A 150 -17.00 -8.34 3.89
CA ILE A 150 -17.68 -8.81 2.67
C ILE A 150 -18.55 -7.71 2.09
N LEU A 151 -19.37 -7.05 2.91
CA LEU A 151 -20.24 -5.96 2.45
C LEU A 151 -19.42 -4.78 1.91
N ALA A 152 -18.35 -4.39 2.60
CA ALA A 152 -17.44 -3.35 2.14
C ALA A 152 -16.85 -3.70 0.77
N GLY A 153 -16.36 -4.92 0.60
CA GLY A 153 -15.82 -5.37 -0.68
C GLY A 153 -16.86 -5.42 -1.80
N VAL A 154 -18.09 -5.85 -1.52
CA VAL A 154 -19.19 -5.78 -2.50
C VAL A 154 -19.50 -4.33 -2.91
N VAL A 155 -19.58 -3.40 -1.95
CA VAL A 155 -19.80 -1.97 -2.24
C VAL A 155 -18.69 -1.39 -3.13
N VAL A 156 -17.44 -1.78 -2.88
CA VAL A 156 -16.30 -1.39 -3.72
C VAL A 156 -16.45 -1.89 -5.15
N LEU A 157 -16.81 -3.17 -5.34
CA LEU A 157 -16.99 -3.75 -6.67
C LEU A 157 -18.14 -3.13 -7.46
N LEU A 158 -19.21 -2.72 -6.78
CA LEU A 158 -20.35 -2.05 -7.41
C LEU A 158 -20.05 -0.58 -7.77
N SER A 159 -19.11 0.05 -7.07
CA SER A 159 -18.81 1.48 -7.22
C SER A 159 -17.30 1.80 -7.06
N PRO A 160 -16.44 1.26 -7.95
CA PRO A 160 -14.99 1.30 -7.76
C PRO A 160 -14.42 2.72 -7.77
N LEU A 161 -14.93 3.61 -8.62
CA LEU A 161 -14.46 5.00 -8.66
C LEU A 161 -14.82 5.80 -7.41
N PHE A 162 -16.05 5.65 -6.94
CA PHE A 162 -16.52 6.33 -5.75
C PHE A 162 -15.73 5.86 -4.52
N THR A 163 -15.57 4.55 -4.38
CA THR A 163 -14.81 3.96 -3.28
C THR A 163 -13.32 4.28 -3.37
N ALA A 164 -12.72 4.29 -4.56
CA ALA A 164 -11.33 4.74 -4.76
C ALA A 164 -11.13 6.18 -4.25
N LEU A 165 -12.05 7.10 -4.56
CA LEU A 165 -11.97 8.47 -4.08
C LEU A 165 -12.09 8.55 -2.55
N TRP A 166 -13.04 7.84 -1.95
CA TRP A 166 -13.19 7.82 -0.48
C TRP A 166 -11.98 7.22 0.22
N LEU A 167 -11.41 6.15 -0.32
CA LEU A 167 -10.21 5.53 0.22
C LEU A 167 -9.00 6.44 0.06
N TRP A 168 -8.91 7.17 -1.05
CA TRP A 168 -7.89 8.18 -1.27
C TRP A 168 -7.94 9.28 -0.21
N LEU A 169 -9.13 9.81 0.06
CA LEU A 169 -9.35 10.82 1.11
C LEU A 169 -9.08 10.25 2.50
N PHE A 170 -9.50 9.01 2.76
CA PHE A 170 -9.23 8.33 4.02
C PHE A 170 -7.73 8.15 4.27
N ILE A 171 -6.94 7.82 3.23
CA ILE A 171 -5.48 7.79 3.30
C ILE A 171 -4.94 9.17 3.64
N GLY A 172 -5.41 10.23 2.97
CA GLY A 172 -5.00 11.61 3.26
C GLY A 172 -5.27 12.02 4.72
N ALA A 173 -6.47 11.75 5.23
CA ALA A 173 -6.84 12.01 6.63
C ALA A 173 -6.00 11.18 7.61
N SER A 174 -5.77 9.90 7.29
CA SER A 174 -4.95 9.01 8.11
C SER A 174 -3.49 9.48 8.17
N LEU A 175 -2.93 9.98 7.06
CA LEU A 175 -1.60 10.55 7.01
C LEU A 175 -1.48 11.82 7.84
N LEU A 176 -2.53 12.66 7.88
CA LEU A 176 -2.57 13.80 8.79
C LEU A 176 -2.50 13.35 10.26
N VAL A 177 -3.37 12.41 10.64
CA VAL A 177 -3.41 11.89 12.02
C VAL A 177 -2.07 11.25 12.39
N PHE A 178 -1.52 10.41 11.51
CA PHE A 178 -0.22 9.78 11.71
C PHE A 178 0.90 10.81 11.85
N GLY A 179 0.90 11.85 11.02
CA GLY A 179 1.86 12.94 11.08
C GLY A 179 1.84 13.70 12.40
N VAL A 180 0.65 14.03 12.91
CA VAL A 180 0.47 14.64 14.24
C VAL A 180 1.01 13.72 15.34
N ILE A 181 0.63 12.43 15.32
CA ILE A 181 1.06 11.47 16.34
C ILE A 181 2.59 11.36 16.38
N GLN A 182 3.26 11.30 15.22
CA GLN A 182 4.71 11.19 15.14
C GLN A 182 5.42 12.41 15.71
N ILE A 183 4.91 13.61 15.43
CA ILE A 183 5.48 14.86 15.98
C ILE A 183 5.29 14.94 17.49
N VAL A 184 4.10 14.60 18.00
CA VAL A 184 3.84 14.58 19.44
C VAL A 184 4.75 13.57 20.14
N ARG A 185 4.88 12.35 19.59
CA ARG A 185 5.79 11.33 20.14
C ARG A 185 7.24 11.80 20.14
N ALA A 186 7.69 12.42 19.06
CA ALA A 186 9.05 12.96 18.96
C ALA A 186 9.32 14.05 20.01
N ALA A 187 8.34 14.91 20.28
CA ALA A 187 8.42 15.92 21.33
C ALA A 187 8.44 15.29 22.74
N THR A 188 7.71 14.19 22.96
CA THR A 188 7.76 13.49 24.27
C THR A 188 9.08 12.78 24.55
N LEU A 189 9.86 12.42 23.52
CA LEU A 189 11.22 11.86 23.67
C LEU A 189 12.26 12.90 24.14
N GLU A 190 11.87 14.18 24.24
CA GLU A 190 12.73 15.25 24.78
C GLU A 190 12.78 15.28 26.31
N ARG A 191 11.95 14.48 27.01
CA ARG A 191 11.91 14.34 28.47
C ARG A 191 12.47 13.00 28.89
#